data_AF-A0A0D3JXT7-F1
#
_entry.id   AF-A0A0D3JXT7-F1
#
_cell.length_a   1.000
_cell.length_b   1.000
_cell.length_c   1.000
_cell.angle_alpha   90.00
_cell.angle_beta   90.00
_cell.angle_gamma   90.00
#
_symmetry.space_group_name_H-M   'P 1'
#
loop_
_entity.id
_entity.type
_entity.pdbx_description
1 polymer ?
#
loop_
_entity_poly.entity_id
_entity_poly.type
_entity_poly.pdbx_seq_one_letter_code
_entity_poly.pdbx_strand_id
1 'polypeptide(L)'
;MDGGALYFPVATVFLAVTAGLADQLSVASYAMLLLIATLGSAGAAPVPSAGLVLIVTAYNTVFSASGIPPTFSFLLAVDWLLDRLRTTLNVTGDAAVARLVAHYEAAEAASARERRARCGRELGGMEAGRIGGGGAGSGGGPLAPARDQEARSDLES
;
A
#
# COMPACT_ATOMS: atom_id res chain seq x y z
N MET A 1 -7.49 -5.56 2.82
CA MET A 1 -6.87 -6.07 4.06
C MET A 1 -6.11 -7.36 3.76
N ASP A 2 -4.79 -7.30 3.67
CA ASP A 2 -3.96 -8.45 3.26
C ASP A 2 -4.09 -9.65 4.21
N GLY A 3 -4.13 -9.38 5.52
CA GLY A 3 -4.32 -10.42 6.54
C GLY A 3 -5.69 -11.11 6.45
N GLY A 4 -6.75 -10.41 6.02
CA GLY A 4 -8.07 -11.01 5.79
C GLY A 4 -8.08 -11.89 4.55
N ALA A 5 -7.49 -11.40 3.46
CA ALA A 5 -7.39 -12.14 2.19
C ALA A 5 -6.63 -13.46 2.33
N LEU A 6 -5.66 -13.53 3.25
CA LEU A 6 -4.95 -14.78 3.58
C LEU A 6 -5.71 -15.65 4.60
N TYR A 7 -6.21 -15.06 5.69
CA TYR A 7 -6.83 -15.79 6.80
C TYR A 7 -8.07 -16.57 6.36
N PHE A 8 -8.99 -15.94 5.62
CA PHE A 8 -10.27 -16.55 5.27
C PHE A 8 -10.14 -17.83 4.43
N PRO A 9 -9.38 -17.85 3.31
CA PRO A 9 -9.24 -19.08 2.52
C PRO A 9 -8.48 -20.16 3.29
N VAL A 10 -7.43 -19.82 4.05
CA VAL A 10 -6.66 -20.82 4.82
C VAL A 10 -7.52 -21.46 5.91
N ALA A 11 -8.27 -20.67 6.66
CA ALA A 11 -9.19 -21.18 7.69
C ALA A 11 -10.31 -22.05 7.09
N THR A 12 -10.83 -21.66 5.92
CA THR A 12 -11.89 -22.41 5.23
C THR A 12 -11.38 -23.73 4.67
N VAL A 13 -10.16 -23.76 4.13
CA VAL A 13 -9.48 -24.99 3.69
C VAL A 13 -9.22 -25.91 4.88
N PHE A 14 -8.75 -25.38 6.00
CA PHE A 14 -8.56 -26.14 7.23
C PHE A 14 -9.87 -26.81 7.70
N LEU A 15 -10.99 -26.08 7.69
CA LEU A 15 -12.31 -26.64 8.01
C LEU A 15 -12.69 -27.75 7.04
N ALA A 16 -12.53 -27.56 5.73
CA ALA A 16 -12.86 -28.56 4.73
C ALA A 16 -12.04 -29.85 4.88
N VAL A 17 -10.73 -29.73 5.09
CA VAL A 17 -9.85 -30.89 5.28
C VAL A 17 -10.21 -31.65 6.56
N THR A 18 -10.42 -30.95 7.67
CA THR A 18 -10.79 -31.60 8.94
C THR A 18 -12.21 -32.15 8.98
N ALA A 19 -13.11 -31.62 8.15
CA ALA A 19 -14.46 -32.15 7.96
C ALA A 19 -14.51 -33.36 7.01
N GLY A 20 -13.36 -33.80 6.45
CA GLY A 20 -13.29 -34.92 5.52
C GLY A 20 -13.71 -34.58 4.09
N LEU A 21 -13.79 -33.29 3.74
CA LEU A 21 -14.15 -32.79 2.40
C LEU A 21 -12.91 -32.46 1.55
N ALA A 22 -11.77 -33.07 1.86
CA ALA A 22 -10.49 -32.81 1.19
C ALA A 22 -10.54 -33.11 -0.32
N ASP A 23 -11.35 -34.09 -0.71
CA ASP A 23 -11.64 -34.51 -2.08
C ASP A 23 -12.45 -33.47 -2.88
N GLN A 24 -13.17 -32.57 -2.20
CA GLN A 24 -13.96 -31.50 -2.81
C GLN A 24 -13.17 -30.20 -3.06
N LEU A 25 -11.90 -30.16 -2.65
CA LEU A 25 -10.99 -29.05 -2.97
C LEU A 25 -10.50 -29.14 -4.41
N SER A 26 -11.37 -28.72 -5.32
CA SER A 26 -11.04 -28.52 -6.73
C SER A 26 -10.40 -27.15 -6.98
N VAL A 27 -9.80 -26.96 -8.16
CA VAL A 27 -9.32 -25.65 -8.63
C VAL A 27 -10.43 -24.61 -8.61
N ALA A 28 -11.67 -24.99 -8.95
CA ALA A 28 -12.83 -24.11 -8.89
C ALA A 28 -13.17 -23.69 -7.45
N SER A 29 -13.04 -24.61 -6.48
CA SER A 29 -13.24 -24.35 -5.06
C SER A 29 -12.24 -23.29 -4.55
N TYR A 30 -10.96 -23.42 -4.93
CA TYR A 30 -9.93 -22.43 -4.60
C TYR A 30 -10.19 -21.07 -5.27
N ALA A 31 -10.58 -21.05 -6.56
CA ALA A 31 -10.92 -19.82 -7.25
C ALA A 31 -12.09 -19.08 -6.59
N MET A 32 -13.13 -19.83 -6.20
CA MET A 32 -14.29 -19.28 -5.48
C MET A 32 -13.90 -18.76 -4.09
N LEU A 33 -13.04 -19.48 -3.35
CA LEU A 33 -12.51 -19.02 -2.06
C LEU A 33 -11.73 -17.71 -2.19
N LEU A 34 -10.88 -17.58 -3.21
CA LEU A 34 -10.13 -16.36 -3.46
C LEU A 34 -11.06 -15.18 -3.80
N LEU A 35 -12.11 -15.44 -4.60
CA LEU A 35 -13.13 -14.43 -4.92
C LEU A 35 -13.85 -13.95 -3.65
N ILE A 36 -14.37 -14.88 -2.85
CA ILE A 36 -15.07 -14.57 -1.59
C ILE A 36 -14.15 -13.86 -0.61
N ALA A 37 -12.89 -14.29 -0.49
CA ALA A 37 -11.91 -13.67 0.37
C ALA A 37 -11.58 -12.23 -0.06
N THR A 38 -11.47 -11.99 -1.37
CA THR A 38 -11.21 -10.66 -1.93
C THR A 38 -12.39 -9.72 -1.66
N LEU A 39 -13.61 -10.18 -1.95
CA LEU A 39 -14.84 -9.42 -1.71
C LEU A 39 -15.06 -9.15 -0.23
N GLY A 40 -14.88 -10.17 0.62
CA GLY A 40 -15.00 -10.05 2.06
C GLY A 40 -13.91 -9.19 2.72
N SER A 41 -12.70 -9.18 2.16
CA SER A 41 -11.60 -8.31 2.63
C SER A 41 -11.84 -6.82 2.37
N ALA A 42 -12.58 -6.48 1.30
CA ALA A 42 -13.00 -5.11 1.02
C ALA A 42 -14.24 -4.70 1.81
N GLY A 43 -15.17 -5.64 2.07
CA GLY A 43 -16.46 -5.39 2.71
C GLY A 43 -16.53 -5.60 4.22
N ALA A 44 -15.44 -5.99 4.88
CA ALA A 44 -15.43 -6.24 6.33
C ALA A 44 -15.53 -4.93 7.11
N ALA A 45 -16.69 -4.68 7.73
CA ALA A 45 -16.86 -3.62 8.72
C ALA A 45 -15.91 -3.84 9.93
N PRO A 46 -15.52 -2.78 10.66
CA PRO A 46 -14.60 -2.86 11.81
C PRO A 46 -15.32 -3.43 13.04
N VAL A 47 -15.83 -4.64 12.92
CA VAL A 47 -16.52 -5.38 13.98
C VAL A 47 -15.58 -6.49 14.47
N PRO A 48 -15.24 -6.53 15.76
CA PRO A 48 -14.44 -7.61 16.34
C PRO A 48 -15.07 -8.97 16.03
N SER A 49 -14.25 -9.96 15.66
CA SER A 49 -14.68 -11.33 15.33
C SER A 49 -15.65 -11.49 14.13
N ALA A 50 -15.94 -10.44 13.36
CA ALA A 50 -16.75 -10.57 12.14
C ALA A 50 -16.10 -11.47 11.06
N GLY A 51 -14.77 -11.67 11.15
CA GLY A 51 -14.03 -12.58 10.27
C GLY A 51 -14.49 -14.04 10.36
N LEU A 52 -14.97 -14.48 11.52
CA LEU A 52 -15.44 -15.86 11.72
C LEU A 52 -16.74 -16.14 10.96
N VAL A 53 -17.65 -15.17 10.90
CA VAL A 53 -18.90 -15.28 10.13
C VAL A 53 -18.60 -15.45 8.64
N LEU A 54 -17.61 -14.71 8.14
CA LEU A 54 -17.19 -14.81 6.75
C LEU A 54 -16.57 -16.18 6.43
N ILE A 55 -15.79 -16.76 7.35
CA ILE A 55 -15.24 -18.12 7.20
C ILE A 55 -16.37 -19.15 7.11
N VAL A 56 -17.36 -19.08 8.00
CA VAL A 56 -18.53 -19.98 7.97
C VAL A 56 -19.31 -19.82 6.66
N THR A 57 -19.51 -18.57 6.23
CA THR A 57 -20.23 -18.26 4.99
C THR A 57 -19.47 -18.80 3.77
N ALA A 58 -18.15 -18.62 3.70
CA ALA A 58 -17.31 -19.14 2.63
C ALA A 58 -17.35 -20.67 2.60
N TYR A 59 -17.25 -21.32 3.76
CA TYR A 59 -17.34 -22.77 3.89
C TYR A 59 -18.66 -23.32 3.34
N ASN A 60 -19.80 -22.77 3.80
CA ASN A 60 -21.12 -23.20 3.36
C ASN A 60 -21.35 -22.93 1.86
N THR A 61 -20.83 -21.81 1.34
CA THR A 61 -20.98 -21.44 -0.07
C THR A 61 -20.18 -22.34 -1.00
N VAL A 62 -18.95 -22.69 -0.63
CA VAL A 62 -18.04 -23.44 -1.50
C VAL A 62 -18.28 -24.95 -1.44
N PHE A 63 -18.58 -25.47 -0.26
CA PHE A 63 -18.75 -26.92 -0.06
C PHE A 63 -20.21 -27.36 0.03
N SER A 64 -21.18 -26.44 -0.15
CA SER A 64 -22.62 -26.71 -0.03
C SER A 64 -22.99 -27.47 1.25
N ALA A 65 -22.21 -27.25 2.31
CA ALA A 65 -22.34 -27.99 3.56
C ALA A 65 -23.53 -27.43 4.36
N SER A 66 -24.39 -28.33 4.84
CA SER A 66 -25.46 -27.98 5.78
C SER A 66 -24.92 -28.04 7.21
N GLY A 67 -24.20 -27.01 7.64
CA GLY A 67 -23.75 -26.88 9.04
C GLY A 67 -22.27 -26.57 9.22
N ILE A 68 -21.94 -26.18 10.45
CA ILE A 68 -20.60 -25.79 10.85
C ILE A 68 -19.86 -27.03 11.39
N PRO A 69 -18.68 -27.39 10.86
CA PRO A 69 -17.90 -28.50 11.36
C PRO A 69 -17.53 -28.32 12.84
N PRO A 70 -17.46 -29.38 13.65
CA PRO A 70 -17.02 -29.29 15.05
C PRO A 70 -15.66 -28.61 15.21
N THR A 71 -14.78 -28.74 14.21
CA THR A 71 -13.44 -28.13 14.19
C THR A 71 -13.48 -26.58 14.21
N PHE A 72 -14.61 -25.95 13.90
CA PHE A 72 -14.77 -24.50 14.02
C PHE A 72 -14.55 -23.98 15.45
N SER A 73 -14.79 -24.81 16.46
CA SER A 73 -14.46 -24.49 17.85
C SER A 73 -12.99 -24.16 18.08
N PHE A 74 -12.07 -24.78 17.31
CA PHE A 74 -10.64 -24.44 17.38
C PHE A 74 -10.37 -23.04 16.85
N LEU A 75 -11.00 -22.66 15.73
CA LEU A 75 -10.89 -21.30 15.17
C LEU A 75 -11.40 -20.26 16.16
N LEU A 76 -12.54 -20.52 16.81
CA LEU A 76 -13.05 -19.67 17.90
C LEU A 76 -12.05 -19.54 19.05
N ALA A 77 -11.42 -20.64 19.48
CA ALA A 77 -10.46 -20.63 20.58
C ALA A 77 -9.20 -19.81 20.28
N VAL A 78 -8.78 -19.74 19.02
CA VAL A 78 -7.58 -18.98 18.60
C VAL A 78 -7.90 -17.61 17.97
N ASP A 79 -9.18 -17.27 17.77
CA ASP A 79 -9.61 -16.05 17.06
C ASP A 79 -9.04 -14.78 17.72
N TRP A 80 -9.00 -14.74 19.05
CA TRP A 80 -8.45 -13.60 19.79
C TRP A 80 -6.97 -13.31 19.43
N LEU A 81 -6.20 -14.33 19.07
CA LEU A 81 -4.82 -14.21 18.66
C LEU A 81 -4.74 -13.91 17.16
N LEU A 82 -5.46 -14.68 16.33
CA LEU A 82 -5.43 -14.53 14.88
C LEU A 82 -5.97 -13.16 14.43
N ASP A 83 -6.99 -12.62 15.10
CA ASP A 83 -7.53 -11.30 14.81
C ASP A 83 -6.52 -10.17 15.08
N ARG A 84 -5.72 -10.30 16.15
CA ARG A 84 -4.63 -9.36 16.47
C ARG A 84 -3.47 -9.46 15.50
N LEU A 85 -3.10 -10.67 15.09
CA LEU A 85 -2.07 -10.87 14.06
C LEU A 85 -2.53 -10.30 12.72
N ARG A 86 -3.80 -10.52 12.36
CA ARG A 86 -4.40 -9.99 11.13
C ARG A 86 -4.35 -8.46 11.06
N THR A 87 -4.72 -7.79 12.15
CA THR A 87 -4.67 -6.32 12.21
C THR A 87 -3.24 -5.80 12.12
N THR A 88 -2.29 -6.45 12.80
CA THR A 88 -0.86 -6.11 12.72
C THR A 88 -0.31 -6.24 11.29
N LEU A 89 -0.64 -7.32 10.59
CA LEU A 89 -0.23 -7.53 9.19
C LEU A 89 -0.79 -6.46 8.26
N ASN A 90 -2.06 -6.09 8.42
CA ASN A 90 -2.68 -5.05 7.59
C ASN A 90 -1.97 -3.70 7.78
N VAL A 91 -1.74 -3.29 9.02
CA VAL A 91 -1.06 -2.01 9.31
C VAL A 91 0.37 -2.02 8.79
N THR A 92 1.08 -3.15 8.92
CA THR A 92 2.45 -3.29 8.42
C THR A 92 2.51 -3.24 6.90
N GLY A 93 1.55 -3.88 6.21
CA GLY A 93 1.41 -3.84 4.75
C GLY A 93 1.14 -2.42 4.24
N ASP A 94 0.17 -1.74 4.85
CA ASP A 94 -0.18 -0.35 4.50
C ASP A 94 1.01 0.60 4.72
N ALA A 95 1.76 0.43 5.81
CA ALA A 95 2.97 1.21 6.08
C ALA A 95 4.10 0.95 5.05
N ALA A 96 4.28 -0.31 4.62
CA ALA A 96 5.25 -0.66 3.59
C ALA A 96 4.89 -0.03 2.25
N VAL A 97 3.61 -0.07 1.86
CA VAL A 97 3.11 0.56 0.63
C VAL A 97 3.25 2.08 0.70
N ALA A 98 2.90 2.70 1.83
CA ALA A 98 3.05 4.15 2.00
C ALA A 98 4.52 4.60 1.81
N ARG A 99 5.47 3.85 2.37
CA ARG A 99 6.90 4.12 2.16
C ARG A 99 7.32 3.96 0.69
N LEU A 100 6.81 2.92 0.04
CA LEU A 100 7.10 2.66 -1.37
C LEU A 100 6.59 3.79 -2.27
N VAL A 101 5.35 4.25 -2.06
CA VAL A 101 4.76 5.37 -2.79
C VAL A 101 5.56 6.65 -2.56
N ALA A 102 5.91 6.96 -1.30
CA ALA A 102 6.72 8.13 -0.99
C ALA A 102 8.09 8.12 -1.69
N HIS A 103 8.71 6.95 -1.84
CA HIS A 103 9.97 6.81 -2.59
C HIS A 103 9.79 7.08 -4.09
N TYR A 104 8.72 6.57 -4.71
CA TYR A 104 8.42 6.85 -6.12
C TYR A 104 8.13 8.33 -6.38
N GLU A 105 7.34 8.97 -5.52
CA GLU A 105 7.05 10.41 -5.64
C GLU A 105 8.31 11.28 -5.45
N ALA A 106 9.17 10.92 -4.49
CA ALA A 106 10.44 11.63 -4.29
C ALA A 106 11.37 11.53 -5.52
N ALA A 107 11.44 10.35 -6.15
CA ALA A 107 12.24 10.14 -7.36
C ALA A 107 11.70 10.96 -8.56
N GLU A 108 10.37 11.03 -8.70
CA GLU A 108 9.73 11.83 -9.73
C GLU A 108 9.94 13.34 -9.51
N ALA A 109 9.81 13.80 -8.26
CA ALA A 109 10.07 15.17 -7.87
C ALA A 109 11.52 15.59 -8.11
N ALA A 110 12.49 14.71 -7.84
CA ALA A 110 13.90 14.95 -8.12
C ALA A 110 14.15 15.15 -9.64
N SER A 111 13.59 14.26 -10.46
CA SER A 111 13.68 14.35 -11.92
C SER A 111 13.03 15.61 -12.48
N ALA A 112 11.90 16.04 -11.90
CA ALA A 112 11.22 17.27 -12.27
C ALA A 112 12.04 18.53 -11.90
N ARG A 113 12.68 18.53 -10.73
CA ARG A 113 13.57 19.62 -10.30
C ARG A 113 14.77 19.77 -11.24
N GLU A 114 15.37 18.67 -11.66
CA GLU A 114 16.53 18.70 -12.56
C GLU A 114 16.18 19.22 -13.97
N ARG A 115 15.01 18.85 -14.50
CA ARG A 115 14.49 19.41 -15.76
C ARG A 115 14.27 20.92 -15.67
N ARG A 116 13.68 21.40 -14.57
CA ARG A 116 13.48 22.84 -14.33
C ARG A 116 14.82 23.59 -14.21
N ALA A 117 15.79 23.01 -13.50
CA ALA A 117 17.13 23.58 -13.37
C ALA A 117 17.87 23.67 -14.72
N ARG A 118 17.72 22.65 -15.59
CA ARG A 118 18.30 22.67 -16.95
C ARG A 118 17.66 23.75 -17.82
N CYS A 119 16.33 23.83 -17.84
CA CYS A 119 15.60 24.86 -18.60
C CYS A 119 15.99 26.29 -18.16
N GLY A 120 16.12 26.52 -16.84
CA GLY A 120 16.59 27.81 -16.31
C GLY A 120 18.00 28.19 -16.77
N ARG A 121 18.93 27.22 -16.83
CA ARG A 121 20.29 27.47 -17.33
C ARG A 121 20.32 27.77 -18.84
N GLU A 122 19.52 27.08 -19.63
CA GLU A 122 19.44 27.31 -21.08
C GLU A 122 18.83 28.68 -21.41
N LEU A 123 17.78 29.09 -20.69
CA LEU A 123 17.16 30.41 -20.85
C LEU A 123 18.12 31.53 -20.43
N GLY A 124 18.81 31.40 -19.29
CA GLY A 124 19.82 32.38 -18.87
C GLY A 124 21.02 32.49 -19.83
N GLY A 125 21.42 31.37 -20.45
CA GLY A 125 22.44 31.36 -21.51
C GLY A 125 21.98 32.04 -22.80
N MET A 126 20.70 31.87 -23.18
CA MET A 126 20.10 32.57 -24.34
C MET A 126 20.01 34.07 -24.12
N GLU A 127 19.66 34.54 -22.91
CA GLU A 127 19.66 35.96 -22.58
C GLU A 127 21.07 36.55 -22.61
N ALA A 128 22.07 35.88 -22.02
CA ALA A 128 23.46 36.32 -22.06
C ALA A 128 24.02 36.39 -23.51
N GLY A 129 23.68 35.42 -24.35
CA GLY A 129 24.04 35.41 -25.77
C GLY A 129 23.36 36.52 -26.59
N ARG A 130 22.15 36.95 -26.19
CA ARG A 130 21.43 38.06 -26.84
C ARG A 130 22.03 39.42 -26.48
N ILE A 131 22.64 39.57 -25.31
CA ILE A 131 23.33 40.80 -24.88
C ILE A 131 24.76 40.85 -25.45
N GLY A 132 25.43 39.72 -25.65
CA GLY A 132 26.77 39.66 -26.25
C GLY A 132 26.85 39.95 -27.76
N GLY A 133 25.71 39.98 -28.47
CA GLY A 133 25.64 40.27 -29.90
C GLY A 133 25.54 41.76 -30.26
N GLY A 134 25.48 42.65 -29.27
CA GLY A 134 25.22 44.07 -29.50
C GLY A 134 26.07 45.00 -28.62
N GLY A 135 27.29 45.30 -29.06
CA GLY A 135 27.97 46.54 -28.73
C GLY A 135 28.82 46.53 -27.45
N ALA A 136 30.10 46.80 -27.64
CA ALA A 136 31.06 47.14 -26.61
C ALA A 136 30.56 48.29 -25.71
N GLY A 137 30.70 48.10 -24.38
CA GLY A 137 30.43 49.13 -23.38
C GLY A 137 30.96 48.72 -22.02
N SER A 138 32.12 49.26 -21.64
CA SER A 138 32.83 49.05 -20.38
C SER A 138 32.03 49.42 -19.14
N GLY A 139 32.12 48.64 -18.06
CA GLY A 139 31.81 49.18 -16.71
C GLY A 139 31.50 48.15 -15.61
N GLY A 140 32.54 47.70 -14.91
CA GLY A 140 32.60 47.66 -13.44
C GLY A 140 31.67 46.76 -12.61
N GLY A 141 32.27 45.73 -11.99
CA GLY A 141 31.99 45.34 -10.58
C GLY A 141 31.36 43.95 -10.36
N PRO A 142 31.95 43.08 -9.50
CA PRO A 142 31.32 41.83 -9.10
C PRO A 142 30.26 42.10 -8.02
N LEU A 143 28.97 41.92 -8.36
CA LEU A 143 27.91 41.84 -7.35
C LEU A 143 27.92 40.45 -6.70
N ALA A 144 28.23 40.44 -5.42
CA ALA A 144 28.12 39.29 -4.52
C ALA A 144 26.67 38.76 -4.46
N PRO A 145 26.46 37.45 -4.25
CA PRO A 145 25.12 36.90 -4.09
C PRO A 145 24.57 37.24 -2.71
N ALA A 146 23.59 38.14 -2.66
CA ALA A 146 22.71 38.32 -1.51
C ALA A 146 21.46 37.44 -1.69
N ARG A 147 21.23 36.58 -0.68
CA ARG A 147 19.96 35.90 -0.28
C ARG A 147 20.09 34.38 -0.20
N ASP A 148 20.60 33.92 0.94
CA ASP A 148 20.42 32.54 1.44
C ASP A 148 20.34 32.53 2.98
N GLN A 149 19.67 33.54 3.57
CA GLN A 149 19.57 33.72 5.02
C GLN A 149 18.13 33.76 5.54
N GLU A 150 17.15 33.30 4.76
CA GLU A 150 15.74 33.30 5.17
C GLU A 150 15.15 31.89 5.36
N ALA A 151 15.95 30.83 5.20
CA ALA A 151 15.50 29.43 5.35
C ALA A 151 16.03 28.72 6.62
N ARG A 152 16.61 29.45 7.57
CA ARG A 152 17.19 28.88 8.80
C ARG A 152 16.43 29.19 10.11
N SER A 153 15.29 29.88 10.06
CA SER A 153 14.48 30.14 11.26
C SER A 153 13.43 29.07 11.58
N ASP A 154 13.12 28.17 10.64
CA ASP A 154 11.95 27.27 10.77
C ASP A 154 12.33 25.84 11.22
N LEU A 155 13.57 25.65 11.68
CA LEU A 155 14.07 24.35 12.16
C LEU A 155 14.40 24.32 13.67
N GLU A 156 14.15 25.40 14.42
CA GLU A 156 14.37 25.44 15.88
C GLU A 156 13.18 26.05 16.67
N SER A 157 11.97 25.56 16.41
CA SER A 157 10.81 25.78 17.31
C SER A 157 9.92 24.55 17.40
#